data_AF-A0A6G7CN51-F1
#
_entry.id   AF-A0A6G7CN51-F1
#
_cell.length_a   1.000
_cell.length_b   1.000
_cell.length_c   1.000
_cell.angle_alpha   90.00
_cell.angle_beta   90.00
_cell.angle_gamma   90.00
#
_symmetry.space_group_name_H-M   'P 1'
#
loop_
_entity.id
_entity.type
_entity.pdbx_description
1 polymer ?
#
loop_
_entity_poly.entity_id
_entity_poly.type
_entity_poly.pdbx_seq_one_letter_code
_entity_poly.pdbx_strand_id
1 'polypeptide(L)' 'MKVSELKIEAHLIEPFLGYLRSNNYVVVKSINANQRYWINHANTPDTSHISETDYWGSLIVPLELHPSALGFLCSGNTN' A
#
# COMPACT_ATOMS: atom_id res chain seq x y z
N MET A 1 2.64 -18.46 -14.23
CA MET A 1 3.64 -17.46 -13.77
C MET A 1 3.04 -16.75 -12.57
N LYS A 2 3.64 -16.83 -11.38
CA LYS A 2 3.28 -15.92 -10.29
C LYS A 2 3.77 -14.54 -10.71
N VAL A 3 2.86 -13.61 -10.92
CA VAL A 3 3.21 -12.19 -11.06
C VAL A 3 4.04 -11.84 -9.83
N SER A 4 5.24 -11.33 -10.03
CA SER A 4 6.12 -10.91 -8.95
C SER A 4 5.34 -10.00 -8.00
N GLU A 5 5.16 -10.43 -6.76
CA GLU A 5 4.48 -9.65 -5.73
C GLU A 5 5.24 -8.33 -5.57
N LEU A 6 4.58 -7.20 -5.86
CA LEU A 6 5.14 -5.90 -5.56
C LEU A 6 5.05 -5.69 -4.05
N LYS A 7 6.18 -5.37 -3.44
CA LYS A 7 6.30 -5.22 -1.99
C LYS A 7 6.85 -3.85 -1.64
N ILE A 8 6.35 -3.28 -0.54
CA ILE A 8 6.92 -2.10 0.11
C ILE A 8 7.62 -2.58 1.38
N GLU A 9 8.91 -2.28 1.50
CA GLU A 9 9.71 -2.66 2.66
C GLU A 9 9.16 -2.03 3.94
N ALA A 10 9.33 -2.71 5.07
CA ALA A 10 8.75 -2.31 6.36
C ALA A 10 9.02 -0.84 6.74
N HIS A 11 10.22 -0.34 6.45
CA HIS A 11 10.63 1.04 6.74
C HIS A 11 9.99 2.09 5.81
N LEU A 12 9.49 1.67 4.64
CA LEU A 12 8.81 2.51 3.65
C LEU A 12 7.28 2.46 3.73
N ILE A 13 6.71 1.61 4.60
CA ILE A 13 5.26 1.46 4.73
C ILE A 13 4.61 2.79 5.11
N GLU A 14 5.03 3.42 6.20
CA GLU A 14 4.41 4.69 6.64
C GLU A 14 4.58 5.82 5.60
N PRO A 15 5.77 6.02 4.99
CA PRO A 15 5.92 6.92 3.83
C PRO A 15 4.96 6.61 2.68
N PHE A 16 4.82 5.34 2.30
CA PHE A 16 3.91 4.92 1.24
C PHE A 16 2.44 5.20 1.58
N LEU A 17 2.01 4.93 2.82
CA LEU A 17 0.67 5.26 3.28
C LEU A 17 0.42 6.78 3.30
N GLY A 18 1.46 7.57 3.63
CA GLY A 18 1.44 9.03 3.50
C GLY A 18 1.23 9.46 2.05
N TYR A 19 1.97 8.87 1.11
CA TYR A 19 1.78 9.09 -0.32
C TYR A 19 0.34 8.76 -0.77
N LEU A 20 -0.21 7.62 -0.34
CA LEU A 20 -1.60 7.26 -0.65
C LEU A 20 -2.59 8.30 -0.12
N ARG A 21 -2.45 8.75 1.14
CA ARG A 21 -3.32 9.79 1.72
C ARG A 21 -3.28 11.09 0.94
N SER A 22 -2.09 11.52 0.49
CA SER A 22 -1.93 12.71 -0.35
C SER A 22 -2.56 12.55 -1.74
N ASN A 23 -2.80 11.32 -2.18
CA ASN A 23 -3.44 10.99 -3.46
C ASN A 23 -4.91 10.54 -3.28
N ASN A 24 -5.62 11.11 -2.30
CA ASN A 24 -7.04 10.87 -2.03
C ASN A 24 -7.41 9.42 -1.63
N TYR A 25 -6.47 8.67 -1.05
CA TYR A 25 -6.82 7.40 -0.40
C TYR A 25 -7.08 7.60 1.10
N VAL A 26 -8.11 6.93 1.58
CA VAL A 26 -8.38 6.74 3.00
C VAL A 26 -7.73 5.44 3.43
N VAL A 27 -6.78 5.54 4.35
CA VAL A 27 -6.06 4.38 4.91
C VAL A 27 -6.47 4.19 6.36
N VAL A 28 -7.14 3.08 6.65
CA VAL A 28 -7.58 2.69 8.00
C VAL A 28 -6.71 1.53 8.49
N LYS A 29 -6.16 1.67 9.70
CA LYS A 29 -5.39 0.58 10.32
C LYS A 29 -6.37 -0.47 10.87
N SER A 30 -6.14 -1.73 10.52
CA SER A 30 -6.90 -2.88 11.03
C SER A 30 -6.23 -3.48 12.26
N ILE A 31 -7.04 -4.12 13.11
CA ILE A 31 -6.60 -4.80 14.34
C ILE A 31 -5.88 -6.13 14.01
N ASN A 32 -6.11 -6.68 12.81
CA ASN A 32 -5.48 -7.92 12.36
C ASN A 32 -4.00 -7.68 12.02
N ALA A 33 -3.10 -8.43 12.68
CA ALA A 33 -1.66 -8.31 12.49
C ALA A 33 -1.18 -8.65 11.06
N ASN A 34 -1.91 -9.52 10.35
CA ASN A 34 -1.58 -9.95 8.98
C ASN A 34 -2.22 -9.06 7.90
N GLN A 35 -3.31 -8.36 8.24
CA GLN A 35 -4.06 -7.47 7.35
C GLN A 35 -4.07 -6.08 7.97
N ARG A 36 -2.95 -5.37 7.87
CA ARG A 36 -2.70 -4.18 8.68
C ARG A 36 -3.44 -2.94 8.23
N TYR A 37 -3.74 -2.81 6.94
CA TYR A 37 -4.34 -1.60 6.39
C TYR A 37 -5.47 -1.91 5.43
N TRP A 38 -6.54 -1.13 5.55
CA TRP A 38 -7.66 -1.05 4.62
C TRP A 38 -7.49 0.25 3.85
N ILE A 39 -7.40 0.15 2.54
CA ILE A 39 -7.04 1.24 1.63
C ILE A 39 -8.22 1.46 0.69
N ASN A 40 -8.90 2.59 0.84
CA ASN A 40 -10.08 2.94 0.07
C ASN A 40 -9.81 4.23 -0.70
N HIS A 41 -10.15 4.27 -1.99
CA HIS A 41 -10.04 5.52 -2.73
C HIS A 41 -11.28 6.39 -2.48
N ALA A 42 -11.09 7.69 -2.20
CA ALA A 42 -12.20 8.57 -1.79
C ALA A 42 -13.28 8.74 -2.87
N ASN A 43 -12.90 8.67 -4.15
CA ASN A 43 -13.83 8.83 -5.27
C ASN A 43 -14.48 7.51 -5.71
N THR A 44 -13.93 6.37 -5.28
CA THR A 44 -14.40 5.02 -5.62
C THR A 44 -14.36 4.16 -4.36
N PRO A 45 -15.22 4.44 -3.36
CA PRO A 45 -15.18 3.74 -2.07
C PRO A 45 -15.46 2.23 -2.20
N ASP A 46 -16.18 1.83 -3.24
CA ASP A 46 -16.46 0.42 -3.55
C ASP A 46 -15.20 -0.36 -3.95
N THR A 47 -14.14 0.33 -4.38
CA THR A 47 -12.80 -0.25 -4.57
C THR A 47 -12.00 -0.10 -3.28
N SER A 48 -12.33 -0.96 -2.32
CA SER A 48 -11.60 -1.12 -1.06
C SER A 48 -10.58 -2.24 -1.19
N HIS A 49 -9.34 -2.00 -0.76
CA HIS A 49 -8.27 -2.99 -0.80
C HIS A 49 -7.79 -3.30 0.60
N ILE A 50 -7.58 -4.59 0.89
CA ILE A 50 -6.96 -5.02 2.13
C ILE A 50 -5.50 -5.33 1.82
N SER A 51 -4.59 -4.65 2.50
CA SER A 51 -3.15 -4.92 2.36
C SER A 51 -2.74 -6.04 3.32
N GLU A 52 -1.87 -6.92 2.85
CA GLU A 52 -1.27 -7.98 3.66
C GLU A 52 0.19 -7.67 3.96
N THR A 53 0.72 -8.22 5.04
CA THR A 53 2.17 -8.19 5.30
C THR A 53 2.77 -9.58 5.18
N ASP A 54 3.94 -9.68 4.56
CA ASP A 54 4.68 -10.94 4.50
C ASP A 54 5.41 -11.26 5.83
N TYR A 55 6.08 -12.41 5.86
CA TYR A 55 6.83 -12.88 7.05
C TYR A 55 7.89 -11.87 7.53
N TRP A 56 8.45 -11.05 6.62
CA TRP A 56 9.48 -10.06 6.95
C TRP A 56 8.89 -8.70 7.33
N GLY A 57 7.56 -8.59 7.37
CA GLY A 57 6.85 -7.35 7.67
C GLY A 57 6.79 -6.39 6.48
N SER A 58 7.11 -6.82 5.27
CA SER A 58 6.92 -6.01 4.06
C SER A 58 5.45 -6.03 3.65
N LEU A 59 4.94 -4.89 3.20
CA LEU A 59 3.56 -4.76 2.71
C LEU A 59 3.46 -5.36 1.31
N ILE A 60 2.59 -6.34 1.13
CA ILE A 60 2.22 -6.87 -0.18
C ILE A 60 1.20 -5.90 -0.78
N VAL A 61 1.57 -5.28 -1.91
CA VAL A 61 0.73 -4.28 -2.57
C VAL A 61 -0.35 -4.99 -3.40
N PRO A 62 -1.64 -4.70 -3.16
CA PRO A 62 -2.74 -5.14 -4.03
C PRO A 62 -2.49 -4.75 -5.49
N LEU A 63 -2.86 -5.61 -6.43
CA LEU A 63 -2.55 -5.44 -7.86
C LEU A 63 -3.03 -4.09 -8.40
N GLU A 64 -4.19 -3.63 -7.93
CA GLU A 64 -4.82 -2.38 -8.33
C GLU A 64 -4.03 -1.15 -7.87
N LEU A 65 -3.22 -1.28 -6.82
CA LEU A 65 -2.35 -0.22 -6.29
C LEU A 65 -0.92 -0.28 -6.86
N HIS A 66 -0.60 -1.24 -7.75
CA HIS A 66 0.73 -1.35 -8.34
C HIS A 66 1.18 -0.07 -9.06
N PRO A 67 0.34 0.62 -9.85
CA PRO A 67 0.74 1.89 -10.47
C PRO A 67 1.14 2.96 -9.45
N SER A 68 0.37 3.09 -8.35
CA SER A 68 0.65 4.04 -7.27
C SER A 68 1.91 3.67 -6.49
N ALA A 69 2.12 2.38 -6.19
CA ALA A 69 3.31 1.90 -5.52
C ALA A 69 4.58 2.06 -6.36
N LEU A 70 4.51 1.78 -7.67
CA LEU A 70 5.60 2.05 -8.60
C LEU A 70 5.88 3.56 -8.70
N GLY A 71 4.83 4.38 -8.78
CA GLY A 71 4.97 5.85 -8.75
C GLY A 71 5.73 6.33 -7.51
N PHE A 72 5.36 5.82 -6.34
CA PHE A 72 6.07 6.12 -5.08
C PHE A 72 7.54 5.67 -5.12
N LEU A 73 7.82 4.42 -5.50
CA LEU A 73 9.20 3.89 -5.54
C LEU A 73 10.08 4.60 -6.57
N CYS A 74 9.52 4.95 -7.73
CA CYS A 74 10.23 5.64 -8.81
C CYS A 74 10.35 7.16 -8.60
N SER A 75 9.50 7.77 -7.77
CA SER A 75 9.58 9.20 -7.47
C SER A 75 10.85 9.58 -6.70
N GLY A 76 11.60 8.61 -6.19
CA GLY A 76 12.76 8.83 -5.33
C GLY A 76 12.30 9.40 -3.99
N ASN A 77 12.67 8.76 -2.88
CA ASN A 77 12.68 9.45 -1.59
C ASN A 77 13.76 10.55 -1.65
N THR A 78 13.53 11.62 -2.39
CA THR A 78 14.17 12.92 -2.20
C THR A 78 13.36 13.65 -1.14
N ASN A 79 13.63 13.31 0.12
CA ASN A 79 13.79 14.24 1.25
C ASN A 79 14.13 13.46 2.52
#